data_AF-A0A2G9RIT3-F1
#
_entry.id   AF-A0A2G9RIT3-F1
#
_cell.length_a   1.000
_cell.length_b   1.000
_cell.length_c   1.000
_cell.angle_alpha   90.00
_cell.angle_beta   90.00
_cell.angle_gamma   90.00
#
_symmetry.space_group_name_H-M   'P 1'
#
loop_
_entity.id
_entity.type
_entity.pdbx_description
1 polymer ?
#
loop_
_entity_poly.entity_id
_entity_poly.type
_entity_poly.pdbx_seq_one_letter_code
_entity_poly.pdbx_strand_id
1 'polypeptide(L)'
;MAFEEMVEMVAILRREDYDGKKGMYTRPNMRKDKIMSSVVTTIEEKFGIKRAKEQLRKTWSDPKTRKPEQYWLIKKVLKKK
;
A
#
# COMPACT_ATOMS: atom_id res chain seq x y z
N MET A 1 1.09 -5.91 10.85
CA MET A 1 1.74 -4.62 10.54
C MET A 1 1.22 -3.58 11.51
N ALA A 2 2.10 -2.68 11.93
CA ALA A 2 1.74 -1.51 12.72
C ALA A 2 0.85 -0.55 11.90
N PHE A 3 0.08 0.29 12.60
CA PHE A 3 -0.79 1.27 11.96
C PHE A 3 0.00 2.26 11.09
N GLU A 4 1.16 2.72 11.56
CA GLU A 4 2.03 3.64 10.82
C GLU A 4 2.61 3.01 9.54
N GLU A 5 3.08 1.76 9.60
CA GLU A 5 3.51 0.98 8.42
C GLU A 5 2.38 0.92 7.38
N MET A 6 1.13 0.67 7.83
CA MET A 6 -0.03 0.63 6.96
C MET A 6 -0.38 1.99 6.35
N VAL A 7 -0.30 3.08 7.13
CA VAL A 7 -0.55 4.43 6.61
C VAL A 7 0.44 4.77 5.50
N GLU A 8 1.72 4.46 5.70
CA GLU A 8 2.77 4.72 4.69
C GLU A 8 2.55 3.90 3.43
N MET A 9 2.27 2.61 3.59
CA MET A 9 1.96 1.72 2.48
C MET A 9 0.76 2.23 1.66
N VAL A 10 -0.35 2.59 2.31
CA VAL A 10 -1.55 3.07 1.62
C VAL A 10 -1.31 4.43 0.94
N ALA A 11 -0.45 5.29 1.52
CA ALA A 11 -0.06 6.55 0.89
C ALA A 11 0.62 6.31 -0.47
N ILE A 12 1.59 5.39 -0.53
CA ILE A 12 2.33 5.05 -1.76
C ILE A 12 1.39 4.42 -2.78
N LEU A 13 0.59 3.43 -2.38
CA LEU A 13 -0.37 2.76 -3.26
C LEU A 13 -1.35 3.74 -3.92
N ARG A 14 -1.76 4.78 -3.18
CA ARG A 14 -2.64 5.84 -3.69
C ARG A 14 -1.91 6.82 -4.60
N ARG A 15 -0.69 7.22 -4.22
CA ARG A 15 0.17 8.12 -5.00
C ARG A 15 0.47 7.53 -6.38
N GLU A 16 0.87 6.27 -6.41
CA GLU A 16 1.25 5.54 -7.62
C GLU A 16 0.06 4.94 -8.39
N ASP A 17 -1.19 5.17 -7.96
CA ASP A 17 -2.40 4.61 -8.60
C ASP A 17 -2.35 3.08 -8.79
N TYR A 18 -2.13 2.34 -7.70
CA TYR A 18 -2.04 0.87 -7.72
C TYR A 18 -3.31 0.19 -8.25
N ASP A 19 -4.49 0.74 -7.92
CA ASP A 19 -5.77 0.21 -8.38
C ASP A 19 -6.03 0.51 -9.87
N GLY A 20 -5.17 1.30 -10.51
CA GLY A 20 -5.20 1.58 -11.94
C GLY A 20 -6.39 2.43 -12.38
N LYS A 21 -6.92 3.27 -11.49
CA LYS A 21 -8.17 4.00 -11.72
C LYS A 21 -7.99 5.24 -12.60
N LYS A 22 -6.77 5.76 -12.73
CA LYS A 22 -6.50 6.99 -13.50
C LYS A 22 -6.32 6.76 -14.99
N GLY A 23 -6.11 5.52 -15.45
CA GLY A 23 -5.97 5.21 -16.87
C GLY A 23 -5.84 3.72 -17.16
N MET A 24 -6.18 3.31 -18.38
CA MET A 24 -5.91 1.95 -18.85
C MET A 24 -4.40 1.79 -19.07
N TYR A 25 -3.75 0.99 -18.23
CA TYR A 25 -2.33 0.69 -18.36
C TYR A 25 -2.10 -0.53 -19.24
N THR A 26 -1.14 -0.44 -20.17
CA THR A 26 -0.77 -1.52 -21.11
C THR A 26 -0.20 -2.77 -20.42
N ARG A 27 0.44 -2.60 -19.25
CA ARG A 27 1.04 -3.69 -18.45
C ARG A 27 0.68 -3.56 -16.97
N PRO A 28 -0.57 -3.86 -16.57
CA PRO A 28 -1.07 -3.59 -15.22
C PRO A 28 -0.32 -4.39 -14.15
N ASN A 29 0.04 -5.65 -14.42
CA ASN A 29 0.76 -6.49 -13.45
C ASN A 29 2.19 -5.99 -13.20
N MET A 30 2.92 -5.64 -14.27
CA MET A 30 4.28 -5.09 -14.16
C MET A 30 4.30 -3.78 -13.34
N ARG A 31 3.29 -2.94 -13.52
CA ARG A 31 3.13 -1.71 -12.75
C ARG A 31 2.83 -1.99 -11.29
N LYS A 32 1.87 -2.87 -11.00
CA LYS A 32 1.57 -3.31 -9.62
C LYS A 32 2.80 -3.87 -8.94
N ASP A 33 3.61 -4.67 -9.62
CA ASP A 33 4.86 -5.19 -9.08
C ASP A 33 5.87 -4.09 -8.77
N LYS A 34 6.06 -3.11 -9.67
CA LYS A 34 6.94 -1.97 -9.43
C LYS A 34 6.49 -1.15 -8.21
N ILE A 35 5.19 -0.91 -8.08
CA ILE A 35 4.62 -0.18 -6.94
C ILE A 35 4.84 -0.97 -5.64
N MET A 36 4.65 -2.29 -5.65
CA MET A 36 4.93 -3.12 -4.48
C MET A 36 6.40 -3.09 -4.09
N SER A 37 7.33 -3.04 -5.05
CA SER A 37 8.75 -2.84 -4.76
C SER A 37 9.00 -1.49 -4.09
N SER A 38 8.38 -0.40 -4.57
CA SER A 38 8.49 0.92 -3.92
C SER A 38 7.98 0.89 -2.48
N VAL A 39 6.87 0.19 -2.20
CA VAL A 39 6.36 0.02 -0.84
C VAL A 39 7.39 -0.69 0.06
N VAL A 40 7.98 -1.79 -0.41
CA VAL A 40 9.01 -2.52 0.35
C VAL A 40 10.18 -1.60 0.69
N THR A 41 10.72 -0.91 -0.31
CA THR A 41 11.86 0.00 -0.14
C THR A 41 11.55 1.10 0.86
N THR A 42 10.40 1.77 0.75
CA THR A 42 10.05 2.85 1.69
C THR A 42 9.80 2.36 3.12
N ILE A 43 9.22 1.17 3.29
CA ILE A 43 9.04 0.58 4.63
C ILE A 43 10.40 0.26 5.26
N GLU A 44 11.32 -0.31 4.48
CA GLU A 44 12.67 -0.62 4.94
C GLU A 44 13.45 0.66 5.28
N GLU A 45 13.41 1.69 4.43
CA GLU A 45 14.09 2.97 4.66
C GLU A 45 13.55 3.73 5.87
N LYS A 46 12.22 3.75 6.06
CA LYS A 46 11.57 4.57 7.08
C LYS A 46 11.54 3.92 8.45
N PHE A 47 11.33 2.60 8.49
CA PHE A 47 11.15 1.86 9.75
C PHE A 47 12.31 0.90 10.04
N GLY A 48 13.23 0.67 9.10
CA GLY A 48 14.29 -0.34 9.24
C GLY A 48 13.77 -1.78 9.20
N ILE A 49 12.51 -1.99 8.80
CA ILE A 49 11.85 -3.30 8.87
C ILE A 49 11.89 -3.96 7.49
N LYS A 50 12.61 -5.08 7.39
CA LYS A 50 12.58 -5.92 6.20
C LYS A 50 11.26 -6.67 6.12
N ARG A 51 10.48 -6.40 5.07
CA ARG A 51 9.21 -7.07 4.77
C ARG A 51 9.27 -7.76 3.42
N ALA A 52 8.73 -8.98 3.36
CA ALA A 52 8.56 -9.66 2.08
C ALA A 52 7.46 -8.99 1.25
N LYS A 53 7.72 -8.78 -0.04
CA LYS A 53 6.75 -8.23 -1.02
C LYS A 53 5.41 -8.98 -0.97
N GLU A 54 5.48 -10.30 -0.89
CA GLU A 54 4.29 -11.16 -0.85
C GLU A 54 3.49 -11.02 0.45
N GLN A 55 4.17 -10.81 1.58
CA GLN A 55 3.51 -10.54 2.86
C GLN A 55 2.75 -9.22 2.81
N LEU A 56 3.34 -8.17 2.23
CA LEU A 56 2.66 -6.89 2.03
C LEU A 56 1.47 -7.04 1.09
N ARG A 57 1.58 -7.83 0.02
CA ARG A 57 0.49 -8.07 -0.92
C ARG A 57 -0.72 -8.72 -0.24
N LYS A 58 -0.49 -9.77 0.55
CA LYS A 58 -1.55 -10.41 1.37
C LYS A 58 -2.16 -9.42 2.36
N THR A 59 -1.32 -8.62 3.00
CA THR A 59 -1.75 -7.60 3.97
C THR A 59 -2.42 -6.40 3.31
N TRP A 60 -2.43 -6.24 1.99
CA TRP A 60 -3.27 -5.23 1.32
C TRP A 60 -4.68 -5.76 1.05
N SER A 61 -4.78 -7.04 0.66
CA SER A 61 -6.05 -7.72 0.39
C SER A 61 -6.90 -7.88 1.66
N ASP A 62 -6.25 -8.22 2.79
CA ASP A 62 -6.94 -8.50 4.05
C ASP A 62 -7.63 -7.27 4.67
N PRO A 63 -6.99 -6.09 4.86
CA PRO A 63 -7.65 -4.90 5.42
C PRO A 63 -8.77 -4.35 4.55
N LYS A 64 -8.66 -4.48 3.21
CA LYS A 64 -9.74 -4.10 2.29
C LYS A 64 -11.00 -4.94 2.48
N THR A 65 -10.89 -6.17 2.97
CA THR A 65 -12.00 -7.14 3.02
C THR A 65 -12.44 -7.49 4.44
N ARG A 66 -11.51 -7.63 5.38
CA ARG A 66 -11.75 -8.14 6.75
C ARG A 66 -11.84 -7.07 7.82
N LYS A 67 -11.23 -5.88 7.63
CA LYS A 67 -11.19 -4.81 8.65
C LYS A 67 -11.51 -3.43 8.06
N PRO A 68 -12.77 -3.20 7.66
CA PRO A 68 -13.18 -1.95 7.02
C PRO A 68 -12.96 -0.72 7.90
N GLU A 69 -13.08 -0.85 9.23
CA GLU A 69 -12.84 0.24 10.18
C GLU A 69 -11.37 0.69 10.20
N GLN A 70 -10.42 -0.25 10.22
CA GLN A 70 -8.99 0.06 10.18
C GLN A 70 -8.61 0.75 8.87
N TYR A 71 -9.15 0.27 7.75
CA TYR A 71 -8.98 0.92 6.45
C TYR A 71 -9.59 2.34 6.44
N TRP A 72 -10.76 2.53 7.04
CA TRP A 72 -11.41 3.83 7.15
C TRP A 72 -10.57 4.83 7.97
N LEU A 73 -9.98 4.40 9.09
CA LEU A 73 -9.09 5.22 9.91
C LEU A 73 -7.86 5.68 9.13
N ILE A 74 -7.21 4.76 8.40
CA ILE A 74 -6.05 5.08 7.55
C ILE A 74 -6.45 6.12 6.49
N LYS A 75 -7.59 5.93 5.82
CA LYS A 75 -8.09 6.87 4.82
C LYS A 75 -8.42 8.24 5.43
N LYS A 76 -8.88 8.29 6.67
CA LYS A 76 -9.12 9.55 7.41
C LYS A 76 -7.81 10.28 7.71
N VAL A 77 -6.77 9.57 8.14
CA VAL A 77 -5.43 10.13 8.37
C VAL A 77 -4.85 10.68 7.06
N LEU A 78 -4.94 9.93 5.97
CA LEU A 78 -4.44 10.32 4.64
C LEU A 78 -5.26 11.42 3.94
N LYS A 79 -6.40 11.84 4.49
CA LYS A 79 -7.15 13.02 4.03
C LYS A 79 -6.78 14.29 4.80
N LYS A 80 -6.24 14.12 6.01
CA LYS A 80 -5.85 15.23 6.90
C LYS A 80 -4.40 15.65 6.71
N LYS A 81 -3.55 14.72 6.27
CA LYS A 81 -2.23 15.01 5.68
C LYS A 81 -2.41 15.46 4.24
#